data_AF-A0A3N5MDL8-F1
#
_entry.id   AF-A0A3N5MDL8-F1
#
_cell.length_a   1.000
_cell.length_b   1.000
_cell.length_c   1.000
_cell.angle_alpha   90.00
_cell.angle_beta   90.00
_cell.angle_gamma   90.00
#
_symmetry.space_group_name_H-M   'P 1'
#
loop_
_entity.id
_entity.type
_entity.pdbx_description
1 polymer ?
#
loop_
_entity_poly.entity_id
_entity_poly.type
_entity_poly.pdbx_seq_one_letter_code
_entity_poly.pdbx_strand_id
1 'polypeptide(L)'
;ALGDEVYVEEENYLDMATALSGTGPAYVFLFMEAMVDAGVHLGFPRRIAEQLVIQTVLGSVDFYRKKSDPIHLAHLRNQVTSPGGTSAAALYYLEKAGFRTAISRAIWAAYERSVELGRDAKTRPPEPTGGSNQQ
;
A
#
# COMPACT_ATOMS: atom_id res chain seq x y z
N ALA A 1 -3.38 15.52 -8.28
CA ALA A 1 -4.15 14.51 -7.51
C ALA A 1 -3.27 13.27 -7.36
N LEU A 2 -3.20 12.68 -6.16
CA LEU A 2 -2.39 11.47 -5.85
C LEU A 2 -3.02 10.15 -6.35
N GLY A 3 -4.05 10.23 -7.21
CA GLY A 3 -4.78 9.08 -7.74
C GLY A 3 -6.09 9.50 -8.40
N ASP A 4 -6.85 8.50 -8.85
CA ASP A 4 -8.21 8.65 -9.38
C ASP A 4 -9.23 8.76 -8.23
N GLU A 5 -10.30 9.51 -8.46
CA GLU A 5 -11.41 9.65 -7.51
C GLU A 5 -12.46 8.55 -7.79
N VAL A 6 -12.87 7.84 -6.74
CA VAL A 6 -13.93 6.83 -6.82
C VAL A 6 -15.07 7.26 -5.91
N TYR A 7 -16.25 7.46 -6.49
CA TYR A 7 -17.46 7.77 -5.75
C TYR A 7 -18.05 6.50 -5.15
N VAL A 8 -18.39 6.57 -3.86
CA VAL A 8 -18.97 5.48 -3.08
C VAL A 8 -20.18 6.01 -2.32
N GLU A 9 -21.25 5.23 -2.25
CA GLU A 9 -22.55 5.70 -1.72
C GLU A 9 -22.68 5.53 -0.20
N GLU A 10 -21.92 4.61 0.42
CA GLU A 10 -22.01 4.32 1.85
C GLU A 10 -20.78 4.82 2.63
N GLU A 11 -20.99 5.29 3.86
CA GLU A 11 -19.95 5.85 4.74
C GLU A 11 -18.87 4.81 5.12
N ASN A 12 -19.23 3.51 5.17
CA ASN A 12 -18.29 2.40 5.43
C ASN A 12 -17.18 2.28 4.36
N TYR A 13 -17.42 2.72 3.12
CA TYR A 13 -16.40 2.73 2.09
C TYR A 13 -15.30 3.75 2.38
N LEU A 14 -15.55 4.78 3.19
CA LEU A 14 -14.53 5.74 3.57
C LEU A 14 -13.46 5.11 4.47
N ASP A 15 -13.88 4.31 5.46
CA ASP A 15 -12.95 3.56 6.32
C ASP A 15 -12.18 2.51 5.51
N MET A 16 -12.86 1.82 4.59
CA MET A 16 -12.22 0.85 3.69
C MET A 16 -11.20 1.51 2.77
N ALA A 17 -11.56 2.66 2.17
CA ALA A 17 -10.66 3.45 1.33
C ALA A 17 -9.47 3.96 2.14
N THR A 18 -9.69 4.42 3.37
CA THR A 18 -8.60 4.86 4.26
C THR A 18 -7.64 3.71 4.56
N ALA A 19 -8.14 2.53 4.88
CA ALA A 19 -7.30 1.36 5.16
C ALA A 19 -6.48 0.91 3.95
N LEU A 20 -7.05 1.00 2.75
CA LEU A 20 -6.45 0.49 1.52
C LEU A 20 -5.59 1.52 0.78
N SER A 21 -6.14 2.70 0.49
CA SER A 21 -5.49 3.76 -0.31
C SER A 21 -4.97 4.92 0.54
N GLY A 22 -5.67 5.32 1.61
CA GLY A 22 -5.21 6.39 2.50
C GLY A 22 -3.93 6.00 3.25
N THR A 23 -3.91 4.78 3.77
CA THR A 23 -2.75 4.15 4.44
C THR A 23 -1.83 3.44 3.45
N GLY A 24 -2.32 3.20 2.22
CA GLY A 24 -1.63 2.50 1.14
C GLY A 24 -0.17 2.92 0.90
N PRO A 25 0.14 4.24 0.77
CA PRO A 25 1.50 4.71 0.58
C PRO A 25 2.48 4.25 1.66
N ALA A 26 2.05 4.12 2.92
CA ALA A 26 2.92 3.65 4.00
C ALA A 26 3.38 2.20 3.75
N TYR A 27 2.47 1.34 3.27
CA TYR A 27 2.82 -0.05 2.92
C TYR A 27 3.80 -0.11 1.75
N VAL A 28 3.60 0.75 0.74
CA VAL A 28 4.47 0.82 -0.44
C VAL A 28 5.85 1.33 -0.05
N PHE A 29 5.96 2.38 0.77
CA PHE A 29 7.25 2.90 1.22
C PHE A 29 8.00 1.91 2.10
N LEU A 30 7.32 1.20 3.01
CA LEU A 30 7.94 0.14 3.80
C LEU A 30 8.47 -1.01 2.91
N PHE A 31 7.70 -1.41 1.90
CA PHE A 31 8.14 -2.41 0.93
C PHE A 31 9.37 -1.94 0.14
N MET A 32 9.36 -0.69 -0.34
CA MET A 32 10.49 -0.11 -1.06
C MET A 32 11.73 -0.01 -0.17
N GLU A 33 11.59 0.46 1.08
CA GLU A 33 12.68 0.54 2.05
C GLU A 33 13.34 -0.83 2.24
N ALA A 34 12.56 -1.88 2.49
CA ALA A 34 13.04 -3.25 2.65
C ALA A 34 13.77 -3.78 1.39
N MET A 35 13.26 -3.46 0.19
CA MET A 35 13.94 -3.83 -1.05
C MET A 35 15.28 -3.13 -1.21
N VAL A 36 15.36 -1.84 -0.86
CA VAL A 36 16.61 -1.12 -0.98
C VAL A 36 17.64 -1.61 0.03
N ASP A 37 17.22 -1.90 1.26
CA ASP A 37 18.09 -2.48 2.29
C ASP A 37 18.66 -3.83 1.83
N ALA A 38 17.82 -4.68 1.21
CA ALA A 38 18.28 -5.92 0.60
C ALA A 38 19.29 -5.66 -0.54
N GLY A 39 19.06 -4.66 -1.39
CA GLY A 39 20.00 -4.25 -2.45
C GLY A 39 21.34 -3.78 -1.90
N VAL A 40 21.33 -3.01 -0.81
CA VAL A 40 22.56 -2.58 -0.11
C VAL A 40 23.27 -3.78 0.49
N HIS A 41 22.55 -4.72 1.09
CA HIS A 41 23.12 -5.95 1.63
C HIS A 41 23.78 -6.82 0.56
N LEU A 42 23.28 -6.80 -0.68
CA LEU A 42 23.90 -7.44 -1.84
C LEU A 42 25.15 -6.71 -2.35
N GLY A 43 25.44 -5.51 -1.84
CA GLY A 43 26.63 -4.73 -2.16
C GLY A 43 26.40 -3.50 -3.03
N PHE A 44 25.16 -3.14 -3.37
CA PHE A 44 24.91 -1.90 -4.09
C PHE A 44 25.14 -0.67 -3.20
N PRO A 45 25.68 0.43 -3.75
CA PRO A 45 25.56 1.74 -3.10
C PRO A 45 24.07 2.07 -2.91
N ARG A 46 23.72 2.61 -1.73
CA ARG A 46 22.34 2.97 -1.37
C ARG A 46 21.61 3.70 -2.49
N ARG A 47 22.23 4.74 -3.06
CA ARG A 47 21.68 5.53 -4.17
C ARG A 47 21.29 4.68 -5.39
N ILE A 48 22.12 3.69 -5.76
CA ILE A 48 21.84 2.81 -6.91
C ILE A 48 20.69 1.86 -6.58
N ALA A 49 20.69 1.28 -5.39
CA ALA A 49 19.60 0.41 -4.95
C ALA A 49 18.25 1.16 -4.91
N GLU A 50 18.23 2.41 -4.42
CA GLU A 50 17.04 3.28 -4.48
C GLU A 50 16.54 3.50 -5.91
N GLN A 51 17.44 3.85 -6.83
CA GLN A 51 17.07 4.07 -8.23
C GLN A 51 16.47 2.81 -8.86
N LEU A 52 17.06 1.64 -8.61
CA LEU A 52 16.55 0.36 -9.12
C LEU A 52 15.16 0.04 -8.54
N VAL A 53 14.95 0.25 -7.24
CA VAL A 53 13.66 -0.03 -6.59
C VAL A 53 12.57 0.91 -7.08
N ILE A 54 12.85 2.22 -7.19
CA ILE A 54 11.89 3.20 -7.72
C ILE A 54 11.44 2.80 -9.13
N GLN A 55 12.38 2.48 -10.01
CA GLN A 55 12.06 2.07 -11.38
C GLN A 55 11.32 0.72 -11.43
N THR A 56 11.64 -0.21 -10.52
CA THR A 56 10.94 -1.50 -10.43
C THR A 56 9.47 -1.32 -10.06
N VAL A 57 9.19 -0.50 -9.04
CA VAL A 57 7.80 -0.23 -8.60
C VAL A 57 7.04 0.52 -9.69
N LEU A 58 7.61 1.59 -10.24
CA LEU A 58 7.00 2.37 -11.32
C LEU A 58 6.71 1.50 -12.55
N GLY A 59 7.72 0.77 -13.02
CA GLY A 59 7.60 -0.10 -14.19
C GLY A 59 6.58 -1.22 -14.01
N SER A 60 6.41 -1.74 -12.80
CA SER A 60 5.40 -2.76 -12.48
C SER A 60 3.98 -2.20 -12.60
N VAL A 61 3.75 -0.98 -12.09
CA VAL A 61 2.46 -0.30 -12.20
C VAL A 61 2.17 0.08 -13.66
N ASP A 62 3.15 0.61 -14.37
CA ASP A 62 3.01 0.94 -15.79
C ASP A 62 2.74 -0.30 -16.65
N PHE A 63 3.36 -1.44 -16.32
CA PHE A 63 3.10 -2.71 -16.99
C PHE A 63 1.67 -3.20 -16.79
N TYR A 64 1.10 -3.03 -15.59
CA TYR A 64 -0.31 -3.30 -15.31
C TYR A 64 -1.23 -2.36 -16.10
N ARG A 65 -0.96 -1.04 -16.07
CA ARG A 65 -1.81 -0.02 -16.72
C ARG A 65 -1.84 -0.12 -18.25
N LYS A 66 -0.80 -0.69 -18.87
CA LYS A 66 -0.74 -0.91 -20.33
C LYS A 66 -1.65 -2.05 -20.82
N LYS A 67 -2.25 -2.83 -19.93
CA LYS A 67 -3.11 -3.97 -20.30
C LYS A 67 -4.49 -3.45 -20.70
N SER A 68 -4.91 -3.82 -21.90
CA SER A 68 -6.16 -3.34 -22.53
C SER A 68 -7.41 -3.98 -21.91
N ASP A 69 -7.27 -5.18 -21.36
CA ASP A 69 -8.36 -5.95 -20.74
C ASP A 69 -8.10 -6.14 -19.23
N PRO A 70 -9.17 -6.29 -18.42
CA PRO A 70 -9.05 -6.68 -17.02
C PRO A 70 -8.21 -7.94 -16.87
N ILE A 71 -7.00 -7.79 -16.33
CA ILE A 71 -6.05 -8.89 -16.15
C ILE A 71 -5.89 -9.20 -14.66
N HIS A 72 -5.94 -10.49 -14.33
CA HIS A 72 -5.69 -10.92 -12.96
C HIS A 72 -4.21 -10.71 -12.60
N LEU A 73 -3.92 -10.07 -11.46
CA LEU A 73 -2.53 -9.80 -11.03
C LEU A 73 -1.64 -11.05 -10.96
N ALA A 74 -2.22 -12.21 -10.58
CA ALA A 74 -1.51 -13.48 -10.61
C ALA A 74 -0.99 -13.86 -12.01
N HIS A 75 -1.70 -13.48 -13.07
CA HIS A 75 -1.23 -13.72 -14.44
C HIS A 75 0.00 -12.86 -14.75
N LEU A 76 -0.01 -11.58 -14.39
CA LEU A 76 1.17 -10.71 -14.57
C LEU A 76 2.38 -11.20 -13.78
N ARG A 77 2.17 -11.63 -12.53
CA ARG A 77 3.23 -12.26 -11.73
C ARG A 77 3.79 -13.51 -12.43
N ASN A 78 2.93 -14.34 -13.01
CA ASN A 78 3.36 -15.54 -13.75
C ASN A 78 4.14 -15.16 -15.02
N GLN A 79 3.77 -14.09 -15.73
CA GLN A 79 4.49 -13.61 -16.92
C GLN A 79 5.96 -13.24 -16.63
N VAL A 80 6.27 -12.82 -15.40
CA VAL A 80 7.63 -12.47 -14.96
C VAL A 80 8.29 -13.56 -14.12
N THR A 81 7.73 -14.77 -14.11
CA THR A 81 8.23 -15.92 -13.32
C THR A 81 8.53 -17.10 -14.23
N SER A 82 9.81 -17.31 -14.54
CA SER A 82 10.25 -18.52 -15.23
C SER A 82 10.34 -19.71 -14.25
N PRO A 83 9.99 -20.94 -14.69
CA PRO A 83 10.19 -22.15 -13.88
C PRO A 83 11.65 -22.31 -13.45
N GLY A 84 11.89 -22.50 -12.15
CA GLY A 84 13.23 -22.63 -11.58
C GLY A 84 14.06 -21.34 -11.56
N GLY A 85 13.50 -20.20 -11.99
CA GLY A 85 14.18 -18.92 -12.03
C GLY A 85 14.26 -18.20 -10.68
N THR A 86 14.92 -17.04 -10.68
CA THR A 86 15.11 -16.20 -9.49
C THR A 86 13.78 -15.71 -8.90
N SER A 87 12.83 -15.30 -9.75
CA SER A 87 11.47 -14.92 -9.32
C SER A 87 10.76 -16.05 -8.58
N ALA A 88 10.88 -17.30 -9.08
CA ALA A 88 10.23 -18.45 -8.44
C ALA A 88 10.82 -18.73 -7.05
N ALA A 89 12.14 -18.65 -6.91
CA ALA A 89 12.82 -18.81 -5.62
C ALA A 89 12.44 -17.70 -4.63
N ALA A 90 12.42 -16.43 -5.07
CA ALA A 90 12.02 -15.31 -4.23
C ALA A 90 10.56 -15.42 -3.77
N LEU A 91 9.64 -15.74 -4.69
CA LEU A 91 8.23 -15.92 -4.38
C LEU A 91 7.99 -17.06 -3.38
N TYR A 92 8.72 -18.18 -3.51
CA TYR A 92 8.65 -19.27 -2.54
C TYR A 92 8.91 -18.79 -1.11
N TYR A 93 9.98 -18.00 -0.90
CA TYR A 93 10.31 -17.47 0.43
C TYR A 93 9.31 -16.43 0.92
N LEU A 94 8.80 -15.55 0.04
CA LEU A 94 7.77 -14.58 0.40
C LEU A 94 6.48 -15.27 0.86
N GLU A 95 6.03 -16.30 0.14
CA GLU A 95 4.84 -17.08 0.53
C GLU A 95 5.08 -17.84 1.84
N LYS A 96 6.25 -18.47 2.00
CA LYS A 96 6.63 -19.18 3.23
C LYS A 96 6.69 -18.26 4.44
N ALA A 97 7.11 -17.01 4.25
CA ALA A 97 7.12 -15.98 5.30
C ALA A 97 5.71 -15.41 5.61
N GLY A 98 4.67 -15.83 4.89
CA GLY A 98 3.31 -15.37 5.13
C GLY A 98 3.05 -13.95 4.63
N PHE A 99 3.75 -13.49 3.59
CA PHE A 99 3.67 -12.11 3.09
C PHE A 99 2.23 -11.63 2.81
N ARG A 100 1.41 -12.48 2.17
CA ARG A 100 -0.02 -12.16 1.91
C ARG A 100 -0.82 -11.98 3.19
N THR A 101 -0.58 -12.84 4.18
CA THR A 101 -1.23 -12.77 5.49
C THR A 101 -0.81 -11.51 6.24
N ALA A 102 0.46 -11.13 6.18
CA ALA A 102 0.96 -9.91 6.81
C ALA A 102 0.29 -8.66 6.24
N ILE A 103 0.22 -8.54 4.90
CA ILE A 103 -0.46 -7.42 4.24
C ILE A 103 -1.95 -7.38 4.60
N SER A 104 -2.63 -8.52 4.52
CA SER A 104 -4.07 -8.60 4.84
C SER A 104 -4.35 -8.16 6.28
N ARG A 105 -3.52 -8.57 7.24
CA ARG A 105 -3.65 -8.16 8.65
C ARG A 105 -3.34 -6.69 8.85
N ALA A 106 -2.34 -6.14 8.16
CA ALA A 106 -2.01 -4.72 8.24
C ALA A 106 -3.18 -3.85 7.75
N ILE A 107 -3.78 -4.21 6.61
CA ILE A 107 -4.95 -3.50 6.07
C ILE A 107 -6.14 -3.62 7.02
N TRP A 108 -6.41 -4.81 7.56
CA TRP A 108 -7.49 -5.00 8.52
C TRP A 108 -7.30 -4.16 9.79
N ALA A 109 -6.08 -4.12 10.34
CA ALA A 109 -5.76 -3.29 11.50
C ALA A 109 -5.95 -1.79 11.20
N ALA A 110 -5.57 -1.32 10.01
CA ALA A 110 -5.81 0.05 9.59
C ALA A 110 -7.31 0.36 9.46
N TYR A 111 -8.10 -0.60 8.97
CA TYR A 111 -9.56 -0.49 8.90
C TYR A 111 -10.19 -0.38 10.28
N GLU A 112 -9.88 -1.31 11.19
CA GLU A 112 -10.39 -1.28 12.58
C GLU A 112 -10.04 0.06 13.25
N ARG A 113 -8.81 0.55 13.05
CA ARG A 113 -8.39 1.83 13.59
C ARG A 113 -9.15 3.02 13.00
N SER A 114 -9.43 3.01 11.69
CA SER A 114 -10.23 4.05 11.04
C SER A 114 -11.64 4.11 11.64
N VAL A 115 -12.28 2.94 11.80
CA VAL A 115 -13.62 2.83 12.40
C VAL A 115 -13.63 3.31 13.84
N GLU A 116 -12.63 2.95 14.65
CA GLU A 116 -12.49 3.45 16.03
C GLU A 116 -12.41 4.98 16.08
N LEU A 117 -11.53 5.58 15.28
CA LEU A 117 -11.35 7.04 15.21
C LEU A 117 -12.62 7.76 14.75
N GLY A 118 -13.35 7.19 13.78
CA GLY A 118 -14.61 7.73 13.30
C GLY A 118 -15.72 7.72 14.36
N ARG A 119 -15.75 6.69 15.22
CA ARG A 119 -16.69 6.63 16.37
C ARG A 119 -16.35 7.66 17.43
N ASP A 120 -15.07 7.76 17.82
CA ASP A 120 -14.62 8.72 18.82
C ASP A 120 -14.94 10.16 18.40
N ALA A 121 -14.75 10.49 17.12
CA ALA A 121 -15.09 11.80 16.56
C ALA A 121 -16.59 12.11 16.64
N LYS A 122 -17.48 11.13 16.42
CA LYS A 122 -18.94 11.30 16.53
C LYS A 122 -19.40 11.48 17.98
N THR A 123 -18.67 10.95 18.96
CA THR A 123 -19.02 11.03 20.39
C THR A 123 -18.47 12.25 21.12
N ARG A 124 -17.56 13.01 20.50
CA ARG A 124 -16.99 14.22 21.11
C ARG A 124 -17.88 15.42 20.81
N PRO A 125 -18.44 16.13 21.82
CA PRO A 125 -19.22 17.34 21.57
C PRO A 125 -18.36 18.36 20.81
N PRO A 126 -18.93 19.14 19.87
CA PRO A 126 -18.18 20.21 19.23
C PRO A 126 -17.64 21.15 20.31
N GLU A 127 -16.35 21.47 20.25
CA GLU A 127 -15.77 22.46 21.15
C GLU A 127 -16.57 23.76 21.00
N PRO A 128 -17.00 24.38 22.12
CA PRO A 128 -17.68 25.66 22.02
C PRO A 128 -16.71 26.64 21.36
N THR A 129 -17.05 27.08 20.15
CA THR A 129 -16.37 28.17 19.46
C THR A 129 -16.39 29.36 20.41
N GLY A 130 -15.23 29.66 20.99
CA GLY A 130 -15.06 30.74 21.97
C GLY A 130 -15.47 32.07 21.37
N GLY A 131 -16.73 32.46 21.60
CA GLY A 131 -17.19 33.82 21.39
C GLY A 131 -16.62 34.72 22.48
N SER A 132 -15.36 35.13 22.34
CA SER A 132 -14.84 36.27 23.08
C SER A 132 -15.32 37.54 22.40
N ASN A 133 -16.58 37.88 22.62
CA ASN A 133 -17.03 39.27 22.55
C ASN A 133 -16.74 39.88 23.93
N GLN A 134 -15.58 40.54 24.06
CA GLN A 134 -15.33 41.46 25.16
C GLN A 134 -15.07 42.84 24.55
N GLN A 135 -16.08 43.69 24.76
CA GLN A 135 -16.08 45.15 24.94
C GLN A 135 -14.98 45.98 24.29
#